data_AF-A0A432MGE0-F1
#
_entry.id   AF-A0A432MGE0-F1
#
_cell.length_a   1.000
_cell.length_b   1.000
_cell.length_c   1.000
_cell.angle_alpha   90.00
_cell.angle_beta   90.00
_cell.angle_gamma   90.00
#
_symmetry.space_group_name_H-M   'P 1'
#
loop_
_entity.id
_entity.type
_entity.pdbx_description
1 polymer ?
#
loop_
_entity_poly.entity_id
_entity_poly.type
_entity_poly.pdbx_seq_one_letter_code
_entity_poly.pdbx_strand_id
1 'polypeptide(L)'
;MFVRLLLLLTIVPVVELFVLLKVHGAIAERYDVQTGLLVTVGAILFTGVLGAYLARSQGLGVLRELQRSMAEGKFPGRTLLDGALVLVGGALLLTPGFLTDLVGLSLLVPITRAGYRRVLSAWLERKVRRGEAFVRFGTGPAPGSGRHPGSWGPGPGRGQVIDVTPDDQDRS
;
A
#
# COMPACT_ATOMS: atom_id res chain seq x y z
N MET A 1 6.86 18.59 -7.63
CA MET A 1 6.03 17.68 -6.81
C MET A 1 5.55 18.35 -5.52
N PHE A 2 6.42 19.04 -4.79
CA PHE A 2 6.07 19.76 -3.54
C PHE A 2 4.87 20.71 -3.66
N VAL A 3 4.85 21.62 -4.65
CA VAL A 3 3.74 22.57 -4.85
C VAL A 3 2.39 21.88 -5.09
N ARG A 4 2.39 20.72 -5.78
CA ARG A 4 1.16 19.94 -6.01
C ARG A 4 0.62 19.32 -4.71
N LEU A 5 1.51 18.80 -3.86
CA LEU A 5 1.14 18.30 -2.53
C LEU A 5 0.62 19.44 -1.64
N LEU A 6 1.30 20.59 -1.65
CA LEU A 6 0.88 21.76 -0.88
C LEU A 6 -0.51 22.24 -1.32
N LEU A 7 -0.74 22.37 -2.63
CA LEU A 7 -2.06 22.70 -3.17
C LEU A 7 -3.13 21.69 -2.74
N LEU A 8 -2.88 20.39 -2.86
CA LEU A 8 -3.82 19.35 -2.42
C LEU A 8 -4.12 19.46 -0.93
N LEU A 9 -3.08 19.59 -0.10
CA LEU A 9 -3.19 19.70 1.35
C LEU A 9 -3.93 20.98 1.78
N THR A 10 -3.87 22.07 1.02
CA THR A 10 -4.57 23.31 1.35
C THR A 10 -5.99 23.34 0.77
N ILE A 11 -6.16 22.97 -0.50
CA ILE A 11 -7.45 23.07 -1.19
C ILE A 11 -8.45 22.06 -0.61
N VAL A 12 -8.02 20.82 -0.34
CA VAL A 12 -8.94 19.78 0.15
C VAL A 12 -9.59 20.19 1.47
N PRO A 13 -8.85 20.57 2.54
CA PRO A 13 -9.46 20.99 3.80
C PRO A 13 -10.33 22.24 3.67
N VAL A 14 -9.96 23.19 2.79
CA VAL A 14 -10.78 24.38 2.54
C VAL A 14 -12.13 24.01 1.92
N VAL A 15 -12.13 23.12 0.93
CA VAL A 15 -13.37 22.61 0.32
C VAL A 15 -14.20 21.85 1.35
N GLU A 16 -13.57 21.05 2.20
CA GLU A 16 -14.28 20.32 3.24
C GLU A 16 -14.92 21.23 4.29
N LEU A 17 -14.19 22.26 4.72
CA LEU A 17 -14.74 23.26 5.64
C LEU A 17 -15.94 23.97 5.01
N PHE A 18 -15.86 24.31 3.71
CA PHE A 18 -16.99 24.91 2.99
C PHE A 18 -18.22 23.98 2.96
N VAL A 19 -18.03 22.69 2.68
CA VAL A 19 -19.11 21.69 2.67
C VAL A 19 -19.70 21.52 4.06
N LEU A 20 -18.87 21.42 5.10
CA LEU A 20 -19.31 21.32 6.49
C LEU A 20 -20.16 22.53 6.91
N LEU A 21 -19.75 23.74 6.55
CA LEU A 21 -20.52 24.95 6.83
C LEU A 21 -21.86 24.96 6.09
N LYS A 22 -21.92 24.48 4.84
CA LYS A 22 -23.19 24.34 4.11
C LYS A 22 -24.12 23.32 4.75
N VAL A 23 -23.60 22.16 5.16
CA VAL A 23 -24.40 21.13 5.84
C VAL A 23 -24.92 21.66 7.17
N HIS A 24 -24.06 22.29 7.97
CA HIS A 24 -24.45 22.95 9.20
C HIS A 24 -25.55 23.99 8.96
N GLY A 25 -25.37 24.88 7.98
CA GLY A 25 -26.34 25.92 7.63
C GLY A 25 -27.71 25.34 7.24
N ALA A 26 -27.72 24.30 6.40
CA ALA A 26 -28.96 23.63 5.98
C ALA A 26 -29.71 22.96 7.15
N ILE A 27 -28.98 22.43 8.15
CA ILE A 27 -29.58 21.83 9.34
C ILE A 27 -30.04 22.92 10.32
N ALA A 28 -29.22 23.95 10.50
CA ALA A 28 -29.50 25.08 11.38
C ALA A 28 -30.75 25.85 10.94
N GLU A 29 -30.96 26.01 9.63
CA GLU A 29 -32.17 26.62 9.06
C GLU A 29 -33.45 25.84 9.40
N ARG A 30 -33.35 24.51 9.57
CA ARG A 30 -34.50 23.63 9.81
C ARG A 30 -34.86 23.45 11.29
N TYR A 31 -33.89 23.56 12.19
CA TYR A 31 -34.09 23.30 13.62
C TYR A 31 -33.75 24.52 14.47
N ASP A 32 -32.45 24.78 14.66
CA ASP A 32 -31.84 25.94 15.32
C ASP A 32 -30.31 25.83 15.15
N VAL A 33 -29.57 26.93 15.35
CA VAL A 33 -28.10 26.94 15.23
C VAL A 33 -27.44 25.97 16.21
N GLN A 34 -27.92 25.87 17.45
CA GLN A 34 -27.32 25.00 18.46
C GLN A 34 -27.49 23.52 18.10
N THR A 35 -28.68 23.14 17.64
CA THR A 35 -28.97 21.78 17.17
C THR A 35 -28.17 21.45 15.92
N GLY A 36 -28.03 22.41 14.98
CA GLY A 36 -27.21 22.25 13.79
C GLY A 36 -25.74 21.97 14.11
N LEU A 37 -25.17 22.64 15.10
CA LEU A 37 -23.80 22.36 15.57
C LEU A 37 -23.69 20.97 16.19
N LEU A 38 -24.60 20.61 17.10
CA LEU A 38 -24.59 19.30 17.76
C LEU A 38 -24.70 18.14 16.75
N VAL A 39 -25.57 18.27 15.75
CA VAL A 39 -25.74 17.24 14.71
C VAL A 39 -24.50 17.17 13.83
N THR A 40 -23.92 18.30 13.42
CA THR A 40 -22.73 18.31 12.55
C THR A 40 -21.51 17.73 13.26
N VAL A 41 -21.24 18.16 14.49
CA VAL A 41 -20.15 17.63 15.32
C VAL A 41 -20.39 16.16 15.65
N GLY A 42 -21.62 15.80 16.02
CA GLY A 42 -22.01 14.42 16.29
C GLY A 42 -21.81 13.51 15.07
N ALA A 43 -22.14 13.99 13.87
CA ALA A 43 -21.93 13.24 12.63
C ALA A 43 -20.43 13.00 12.34
N ILE A 44 -19.57 14.01 12.53
CA ILE A 44 -18.10 13.88 12.37
C ILE A 44 -17.54 12.88 13.39
N LEU A 45 -17.95 13.00 14.66
CA LEU A 45 -17.51 12.07 15.70
C LEU A 45 -17.98 10.64 15.41
N PHE A 46 -19.24 10.49 14.99
CA PHE A 46 -19.82 9.20 14.66
C PHE A 46 -19.10 8.54 13.48
N THR A 47 -18.87 9.27 12.39
CA THR A 47 -18.15 8.77 11.21
C THR A 47 -16.70 8.44 11.53
N GLY A 48 -16.00 9.26 12.31
CA GLY A 48 -14.64 8.98 12.78
C GLY A 48 -14.56 7.73 13.67
N VAL A 49 -15.48 7.56 14.63
CA VAL A 49 -15.56 6.36 15.48
C VAL A 49 -15.90 5.13 14.66
N LEU A 50 -16.88 5.21 13.76
CA LEU A 50 -17.27 4.12 12.88
C LEU A 50 -16.11 3.72 11.97
N GLY A 51 -15.40 4.69 11.42
CA GLY A 51 -14.23 4.49 10.59
C GLY A 51 -13.08 3.83 11.33
N ALA A 52 -12.75 4.32 12.53
CA ALA A 52 -11.74 3.72 13.39
C ALA A 52 -12.12 2.28 13.79
N TYR A 53 -13.39 2.03 14.09
CA TYR A 53 -13.90 0.69 14.42
C TYR A 53 -13.75 -0.29 13.24
N LEU A 54 -14.16 0.13 12.04
CA LEU A 54 -14.02 -0.67 10.83
C LEU A 54 -12.54 -0.90 10.46
N ALA A 55 -11.69 0.13 10.60
CA ALA A 55 -10.25 0.01 10.34
C ALA A 55 -9.59 -0.97 11.33
N ARG A 56 -9.97 -0.91 12.60
CA ARG A 56 -9.48 -1.84 13.63
C ARG A 56 -9.91 -3.28 13.36
N SER A 57 -11.19 -3.51 13.03
CA SER A 57 -11.71 -4.85 12.80
C SER A 57 -11.10 -5.52 11.56
N GLN A 58 -10.96 -4.77 10.46
CA GLN A 58 -10.35 -5.28 9.22
C GLN A 58 -8.82 -5.37 9.31
N GLY A 59 -8.17 -4.39 9.93
CA GLY A 59 -6.72 -4.33 10.06
C GLY A 59 -6.14 -5.51 10.84
N LEU A 60 -6.81 -5.93 11.92
CA LEU A 60 -6.41 -7.10 12.70
C LEU A 60 -6.52 -8.41 11.90
N GLY A 61 -7.57 -8.56 11.08
CA GLY A 61 -7.74 -9.72 10.20
C GLY A 61 -6.65 -9.79 9.14
N VAL A 62 -6.36 -8.66 8.49
CA VAL A 62 -5.28 -8.57 7.50
C VAL A 62 -3.93 -8.91 8.13
N LEU A 63 -3.62 -8.34 9.31
CA LEU A 63 -2.34 -8.57 9.98
C LEU A 63 -2.12 -10.05 10.32
N ARG A 64 -3.16 -10.74 10.81
CA ARG A 64 -3.11 -12.18 11.10
C ARG A 64 -2.82 -13.01 9.85
N GLU A 65 -3.50 -12.71 8.74
CA GLU A 65 -3.29 -13.40 7.47
C GLU A 65 -1.89 -13.13 6.89
N LEU A 66 -1.38 -11.92 7.08
CA LEU A 66 -0.04 -11.53 6.67
C LEU A 66 1.03 -12.28 7.46
N GLN A 67 0.88 -12.36 8.80
CA GLN A 67 1.74 -13.15 9.68
C GLN A 67 1.72 -14.64 9.32
N ARG A 68 0.53 -15.20 9.06
CA ARG A 68 0.36 -16.60 8.66
C ARG A 68 1.06 -16.89 7.33
N SER A 69 0.83 -16.07 6.31
CA SER A 69 1.43 -16.26 4.98
C SER A 69 2.97 -16.17 5.03
N MET A 70 3.51 -15.24 5.82
CA MET A 70 4.95 -15.10 6.03
C MET A 70 5.54 -16.31 6.78
N ALA A 71 4.83 -16.84 7.79
CA ALA A 71 5.24 -18.05 8.50
C ALA A 71 5.23 -19.31 7.60
N GLU A 72 4.33 -19.35 6.62
CA GLU A 72 4.26 -20.39 5.58
C GLU A 72 5.28 -20.18 4.44
N GLY A 73 6.11 -19.13 4.49
CA GLY A 73 7.08 -18.80 3.43
C GLY A 73 6.45 -18.32 2.12
N LYS A 74 5.17 -17.94 2.12
CA LYS A 74 4.42 -17.48 0.94
C LYS A 74 4.37 -15.95 0.90
N PHE A 75 4.58 -15.36 -0.28
CA PHE A 75 4.53 -13.90 -0.44
C PHE A 75 3.08 -13.36 -0.42
N PRO A 76 2.68 -12.53 0.57
CA PRO A 76 1.29 -12.11 0.77
C PRO A 76 0.93 -10.84 -0.01
N GLY A 77 1.18 -10.81 -1.33
CA GLY A 77 0.99 -9.60 -2.15
C GLY A 77 -0.44 -9.02 -2.11
N ARG A 78 -1.46 -9.89 -2.04
CA ARG A 78 -2.88 -9.46 -1.94
C ARG A 78 -3.20 -8.88 -0.56
N THR A 79 -2.79 -9.57 0.50
CA THR A 79 -3.00 -9.16 1.90
C THR A 79 -2.30 -7.84 2.21
N LEU A 80 -1.14 -7.57 1.59
CA LEU A 80 -0.45 -6.28 1.68
C LEU A 80 -1.25 -5.12 1.09
N LEU A 81 -1.81 -5.29 -0.11
CA LEU A 81 -2.69 -4.30 -0.73
C LEU A 81 -3.95 -4.08 0.11
N ASP A 82 -4.51 -5.18 0.62
CA ASP A 82 -5.66 -5.16 1.49
C ASP A 82 -5.39 -4.38 2.79
N GLY A 83 -4.21 -4.53 3.38
CA GLY A 83 -3.77 -3.76 4.56
C GLY A 83 -3.51 -2.29 4.26
N ALA A 84 -2.88 -1.99 3.12
CA ALA A 84 -2.68 -0.62 2.68
C ALA A 84 -4.01 0.11 2.49
N LEU A 85 -5.02 -0.55 1.91
CA LEU A 85 -6.37 0.02 1.77
C LEU A 85 -7.06 0.27 3.11
N VAL A 86 -6.93 -0.64 4.09
CA VAL A 86 -7.45 -0.40 5.46
C VAL A 86 -6.77 0.83 6.07
N LEU A 87 -5.45 0.91 6.00
CA LEU A 87 -4.67 1.98 6.62
C LEU A 87 -4.96 3.34 5.99
N VAL A 88 -4.99 3.41 4.65
CA VAL A 88 -5.31 4.64 3.93
C VAL A 88 -6.75 5.06 4.21
N GLY A 89 -7.71 4.13 4.14
CA GLY A 89 -9.10 4.45 4.45
C GLY A 89 -9.31 4.90 5.90
N GLY A 90 -8.66 4.25 6.86
CA GLY A 90 -8.71 4.63 8.27
C GLY A 90 -8.02 5.97 8.56
N ALA A 91 -6.90 6.27 7.90
CA ALA A 91 -6.24 7.57 8.00
C ALA A 91 -7.09 8.70 7.40
N LEU A 92 -7.79 8.43 6.29
CA LEU A 92 -8.75 9.37 5.69
C LEU A 92 -9.97 9.62 6.60
N LEU A 93 -10.43 8.61 7.34
CA LEU A 93 -11.53 8.75 8.32
C LEU A 93 -11.10 9.42 9.63
N LEU A 94 -9.80 9.51 9.90
CA LEU A 94 -9.26 10.24 11.04
C LEU A 94 -9.14 11.74 10.73
N THR A 95 -9.03 12.13 9.46
CA THR A 95 -9.12 13.53 9.04
C THR A 95 -10.59 13.94 8.98
N PRO A 96 -11.06 14.83 9.89
CA PRO A 96 -12.47 15.18 9.98
C PRO A 96 -12.90 15.95 8.74
N GLY A 97 -13.64 15.29 7.85
CA GLY A 97 -13.95 15.80 6.53
C GLY A 97 -15.12 15.07 5.89
N PHE A 98 -16.25 15.74 5.67
CA PHE A 98 -17.47 15.09 5.17
C PHE A 98 -17.28 14.34 3.83
N LEU A 99 -16.44 14.88 2.93
CA LEU A 99 -16.09 14.21 1.67
C LEU A 99 -15.10 13.07 1.91
N THR A 100 -14.09 13.34 2.74
CA THR A 100 -13.03 12.38 3.06
C THR A 100 -13.57 11.19 3.86
N ASP A 101 -14.62 11.38 4.65
CA ASP A 101 -15.36 10.34 5.38
C ASP A 101 -16.18 9.46 4.42
N LEU A 102 -16.83 10.03 3.40
CA LEU A 102 -17.53 9.24 2.38
C LEU A 102 -16.55 8.41 1.55
N VAL A 103 -15.43 9.00 1.15
CA VAL A 103 -14.37 8.28 0.43
C VAL A 103 -13.75 7.22 1.33
N GLY A 104 -13.37 7.57 2.56
CA GLY A 104 -12.80 6.67 3.54
C GLY A 104 -13.72 5.49 3.87
N LEU A 105 -15.01 5.75 4.14
CA LEU A 105 -16.01 4.69 4.34
C LEU A 105 -16.16 3.82 3.08
N SER A 106 -16.18 4.43 1.88
CA SER A 106 -16.23 3.65 0.63
C SER A 106 -15.01 2.76 0.42
N LEU A 107 -13.83 3.13 0.94
CA LEU A 107 -12.63 2.30 0.92
C LEU A 107 -12.68 1.15 1.94
N LEU A 108 -13.38 1.35 3.06
CA LEU A 108 -13.55 0.33 4.10
C LEU A 108 -14.66 -0.67 3.78
N VAL A 109 -15.63 -0.32 2.95
CA VAL A 109 -16.69 -1.26 2.56
C VAL A 109 -16.12 -2.41 1.69
N PRO A 110 -16.34 -3.70 2.05
CA PRO A 110 -15.74 -4.83 1.34
C PRO A 110 -16.24 -5.00 -0.11
N ILE A 111 -17.45 -4.51 -0.43
CA ILE A 111 -18.06 -4.59 -1.77
C ILE A 111 -17.32 -3.68 -2.76
N THR A 112 -16.96 -2.47 -2.34
CA THR A 112 -16.23 -1.47 -3.15
C THR A 112 -14.75 -1.81 -3.31
N ARG A 113 -14.20 -2.64 -2.40
CA ARG A 113 -12.80 -3.12 -2.42
C ARG A 113 -12.42 -3.83 -3.73
N ALA A 114 -13.33 -4.59 -4.33
CA ALA A 114 -13.08 -5.29 -5.60
C ALA A 114 -12.88 -4.31 -6.78
N GLY A 115 -13.59 -3.18 -6.77
CA GLY A 115 -13.47 -2.11 -7.77
C GLY A 115 -12.15 -1.36 -7.63
N TYR A 116 -11.85 -0.86 -6.42
CA TYR A 116 -10.58 -0.17 -6.14
C TYR A 116 -9.37 -1.06 -6.40
N ARG A 117 -9.44 -2.35 -6.07
CA ARG A 117 -8.38 -3.31 -6.33
C ARG A 117 -8.06 -3.46 -7.81
N ARG A 118 -9.06 -3.53 -8.69
CA ARG A 118 -8.86 -3.59 -10.16
C ARG A 118 -8.18 -2.34 -10.70
N VAL A 119 -8.61 -1.16 -10.23
CA VAL A 119 -8.03 0.12 -10.67
C VAL A 119 -6.58 0.24 -10.19
N LEU A 120 -6.33 -0.11 -8.93
CA LEU A 120 -5.01 -0.01 -8.32
C LEU A 120 -4.02 -1.03 -8.91
N SER A 121 -4.44 -2.28 -9.14
CA SER A 121 -3.60 -3.28 -9.80
C SER A 121 -3.28 -2.89 -11.25
N ALA A 122 -4.26 -2.39 -12.00
CA ALA A 122 -4.05 -1.92 -13.37
C ALA A 122 -3.14 -0.68 -13.43
N TRP A 123 -3.17 0.18 -12.41
CA TRP A 123 -2.27 1.33 -12.31
C TRP A 123 -0.84 0.91 -11.95
N LEU A 124 -0.69 0.00 -10.97
CA LEU A 124 0.62 -0.56 -10.59
C LEU A 124 1.27 -1.33 -11.74
N GLU A 125 0.53 -2.19 -12.45
CA GLU A 125 1.06 -2.92 -13.62
C GLU A 125 1.55 -1.97 -14.71
N ARG A 126 0.82 -0.88 -14.97
CA ARG A 126 1.24 0.16 -15.91
C ARG A 126 2.50 0.89 -15.45
N LYS A 127 2.72 1.04 -14.15
CA LYS A 127 3.87 1.74 -13.57
C LYS A 127 5.12 0.85 -13.49
N VAL A 128 4.95 -0.43 -13.18
CA VAL A 128 5.99 -1.46 -13.24
C VAL A 128 6.44 -1.69 -14.70
N ARG A 129 5.50 -1.74 -15.67
CA ARG A 129 5.84 -1.80 -17.11
C ARG A 129 6.59 -0.56 -17.62
N ARG A 130 6.47 0.59 -16.96
CA ARG A 130 7.21 1.82 -17.29
C ARG A 130 8.60 1.90 -16.63
N GLY A 131 9.01 0.89 -15.85
CA GLY A 131 10.35 0.83 -15.24
C GLY A 131 10.56 1.78 -14.06
N GLU A 132 9.53 2.49 -13.58
CA GLU A 132 9.64 3.46 -12.48
C GLU A 132 9.64 2.80 -11.09
N ALA A 133 9.30 1.51 -11.00
CA ALA A 133 9.27 0.75 -9.75
C ALA A 133 10.25 -0.43 -9.84
N PHE A 134 11.51 -0.17 -9.47
CA PHE A 134 12.46 -1.23 -9.22
C PHE A 134 12.11 -1.90 -7.88
N VAL A 135 11.26 -2.92 -7.90
CA VAL A 135 11.05 -3.76 -6.73
C VAL A 135 12.30 -4.61 -6.58
N ARG A 136 13.30 -4.09 -5.86
CA ARG A 136 14.45 -4.86 -5.42
C ARG A 136 13.95 -5.86 -4.38
N PHE A 137 13.45 -6.99 -4.86
CA PHE A 137 13.21 -8.15 -4.01
C PHE A 137 14.56 -8.58 -3.45
N GLY A 138 14.77 -8.35 -2.15
CA GLY A 138 15.84 -9.01 -1.43
C GLY A 138 15.52 -10.50 -1.37
N THR A 139 15.93 -11.25 -2.39
CA THR A 139 16.09 -12.69 -2.28
C THR A 139 17.18 -12.90 -1.22
N GLY A 140 16.77 -13.29 0.00
CA GLY A 140 17.71 -13.72 1.02
C GLY A 140 18.59 -14.88 0.52
N PRO A 141 19.76 -15.12 1.13
CA PRO A 141 20.69 -16.16 0.70
C PRO A 141 19.96 -17.52 0.65
N ALA A 142 20.04 -18.19 -0.50
CA ALA A 142 19.41 -19.49 -0.70
C ALA A 142 19.88 -20.49 0.38
N PRO A 143 18.96 -21.19 1.07
CA PRO A 143 19.35 -22.19 2.05
C PRO A 143 19.84 -23.45 1.32
N GLY A 144 21.10 -23.81 1.56
CA GLY A 144 21.58 -25.18 1.40
C GLY A 144 22.15 -25.55 0.02
N SER A 145 23.34 -25.06 -0.31
CA SER A 145 24.30 -25.88 -1.04
C SER A 145 25.05 -26.73 -0.02
N GLY A 146 24.49 -27.89 0.32
CA GLY A 146 25.18 -28.89 1.10
C GLY A 146 26.38 -29.45 0.34
N ARG A 147 27.46 -29.70 1.10
CA ARG A 147 28.44 -30.77 0.93
C ARG A 147 29.60 -30.52 -0.06
N HIS A 148 30.79 -30.29 0.51
CA HIS A 148 31.82 -31.33 0.45
C HIS A 148 32.72 -31.31 1.71
N PRO A 149 32.74 -32.38 2.53
CA PRO A 149 33.74 -32.58 3.56
C PRO A 149 35.01 -33.18 2.95
N GLY A 150 36.17 -32.73 3.44
CA GLY A 150 37.44 -33.45 3.46
C GLY A 150 38.01 -33.98 2.14
N SER A 151 38.99 -33.27 1.58
CA SER A 151 40.18 -33.93 1.02
C SER A 151 41.43 -33.16 1.46
N TRP A 152 42.37 -33.90 2.04
CA TRP A 152 43.64 -33.44 2.58
C TRP A 152 44.72 -33.41 1.50
N GLY A 153 45.70 -32.48 1.59
CA GLY A 153 47.03 -32.67 1.01
C GLY A 153 47.72 -31.39 0.49
N PRO A 154 48.97 -31.08 0.91
CA PRO A 154 49.78 -30.00 0.35
C PRO A 154 50.64 -30.50 -0.83
N GLY A 155 50.64 -29.79 -1.96
CA GLY A 155 51.52 -30.09 -3.10
C GLY A 155 51.66 -28.90 -4.07
N PRO A 156 52.89 -28.52 -4.48
CA PRO A 156 53.14 -27.36 -5.34
C PRO A 156 53.13 -27.77 -6.82
N GLY A 157 52.51 -26.98 -7.69
CA GLY A 157 52.48 -27.26 -9.12
C GLY A 157 51.96 -26.11 -9.95
N ARG A 158 52.90 -25.32 -10.49
CA ARG A 158 52.67 -24.37 -11.59
C ARG A 158 52.19 -25.11 -12.86
N GLY A 159 51.37 -24.41 -13.65
CA GLY A 159 51.11 -24.70 -15.07
C GLY A 159 49.64 -25.06 -15.31
N GLN A 160 48.92 -24.51 -16.28
CA GLN A 160 49.31 -23.64 -17.39
C GLN A 160 48.01 -22.98 -17.90
N VAL A 161 48.07 -21.69 -18.18
CA VAL A 161 47.00 -20.93 -18.84
C VAL A 161 46.91 -21.44 -20.28
N ILE A 162 45.74 -21.92 -20.70
CA ILE A 162 45.42 -22.17 -22.10
C ILE A 162 44.56 -20.99 -22.54
N ASP A 163 45.18 -20.04 -23.23
CA ASP A 163 44.46 -19.02 -23.98
C ASP A 163 43.79 -19.69 -25.19
N VAL A 164 42.50 -19.45 -25.35
CA VAL A 164 41.73 -19.80 -26.53
C VAL A 164 41.50 -18.51 -27.30
N THR A 165 41.98 -18.42 -28.54
CA THR A 165 41.48 -17.44 -29.52
C THR A 165 41.50 -18.08 -30.91
N PRO A 166 40.49 -17.80 -31.76
CA PRO A 166 39.95 -18.75 -32.72
C PRO A 166 40.34 -18.46 -34.16
N ASP A 167 40.03 -19.44 -35.00
CA ASP A 167 39.76 -19.33 -36.45
C ASP A 167 40.96 -19.00 -37.36
N ASP A 168 41.41 -20.02 -38.08
CA ASP A 168 41.48 -19.90 -39.53
C ASP A 168 41.00 -21.22 -40.14
N GLN A 169 39.86 -21.08 -40.79
CA GLN A 169 39.15 -22.09 -41.55
C GLN A 169 39.99 -22.55 -42.74
N ASP A 170 39.97 -23.86 -42.96
CA ASP A 170 39.57 -24.50 -44.23
C ASP A 170 39.97 -23.80 -45.55
N ARG A 171 40.63 -24.58 -46.42
CA ARG A 171 40.72 -24.50 -47.92
C ARG A 171 42.02 -23.88 -48.46
N SER A 172 42.97 -24.70 -48.92
CA SER A 172 43.05 -25.50 -50.19
C SER A 172 43.76 -24.73 -51.29
#